data_AF-A0A4D4KJU6-F1
#
_entry.id   AF-A0A4D4KJU6-F1
#
_cell.length_a   1.000
_cell.length_b   1.000
_cell.length_c   1.000
_cell.angle_alpha   90.00
_cell.angle_beta   90.00
_cell.angle_gamma   90.00
#
_symmetry.space_group_name_H-M   'P 1'
#
loop_
_entity.id
_entity.type
_entity.pdbx_description
1 polymer ?
#
loop_
_entity_poly.entity_id
_entity_poly.type
_entity_poly.pdbx_seq_one_letter_code
_entity_poly.pdbx_strand_id
1 'polypeptide(L)'
;MTRETATYDERLRDLEAEAFRTGRTLAEHGEQLQRIGEQQATAFGNIDSLANAVGAPGDRTITERLDTIERVLFALARAQGINPDEPA
;
A
#
# COMPACT_ATOMS: atom_id res chain seq x y z
N MET A 1 3.18 35.29 43.86
CA MET A 1 4.36 34.49 43.49
C MET A 1 4.04 33.00 43.47
N THR A 2 3.65 32.35 44.58
CA THR A 2 3.36 30.90 44.64
C THR A 2 2.20 30.38 43.78
N ARG A 3 1.17 31.21 43.54
CA ARG A 3 0.04 30.83 42.66
C ARG A 3 0.42 30.82 41.18
N GLU A 4 1.35 31.67 40.78
CA GLU A 4 1.75 31.86 39.38
C GLU A 4 2.70 30.75 38.92
N THR A 5 3.58 30.30 39.81
CA THR A 5 4.43 29.12 39.60
C THR A 5 3.62 27.83 39.50
N ALA A 6 2.57 27.67 40.30
CA ALA A 6 1.68 26.50 40.23
C ALA A 6 0.95 26.41 38.88
N THR A 7 0.49 27.53 38.34
CA THR A 7 -0.16 27.60 37.01
C THR A 7 0.81 27.31 35.87
N TYR A 8 2.10 27.65 36.04
CA TYR A 8 3.13 27.37 35.04
C TYR A 8 3.46 25.87 34.99
N ASP A 9 3.58 25.23 36.16
CA ASP A 9 3.81 23.79 36.26
C ASP A 9 2.66 22.95 35.66
N GLU A 10 1.42 23.39 35.84
CA GLU A 10 0.25 22.72 35.25
C GLU A 10 0.25 22.82 33.72
N ARG A 11 0.49 24.02 33.17
CA ARG A 11 0.63 24.22 31.71
C ARG A 11 1.78 23.44 31.11
N LEU A 12 2.88 23.29 31.83
CA LEU A 12 4.03 22.50 31.39
C LEU A 12 3.64 21.01 31.26
N ARG A 13 2.94 20.46 32.26
CA ARG A 13 2.47 19.06 32.22
C ARG A 13 1.47 18.81 31.10
N ASP A 14 0.56 19.74 30.87
CA ASP A 14 -0.40 19.64 29.77
C ASP A 14 0.30 19.63 28.40
N LEU A 15 1.31 20.49 28.23
CA LEU A 15 2.13 20.55 27.02
C LEU A 15 2.93 19.25 26.82
N GLU A 16 3.53 18.70 27.87
CA GLU A 16 4.23 17.41 27.82
C GLU A 16 3.28 16.26 27.44
N ALA A 17 2.07 16.24 28.01
CA ALA A 17 1.06 15.24 27.70
C ALA A 17 0.54 15.37 26.26
N GLU A 18 0.43 16.59 25.72
CA GLU A 18 0.08 16.84 24.32
C GLU A 18 1.21 16.44 23.37
N ALA A 19 2.46 16.78 23.70
CA ALA A 19 3.63 16.37 22.92
C ALA A 19 3.75 14.84 22.85
N PHE A 20 3.49 14.14 23.96
CA PHE A 20 3.50 12.67 23.99
C PHE A 20 2.39 12.06 23.12
N ARG A 21 1.18 12.62 23.18
CA ARG A 21 0.06 12.21 22.31
C ARG A 21 0.39 12.44 20.84
N THR A 22 0.92 13.61 20.53
CA THR A 22 1.34 13.98 19.17
C THR A 22 2.43 13.04 18.65
N GLY A 23 3.42 12.72 19.47
CA GLY A 23 4.49 11.77 19.12
C GLY A 23 3.95 10.39 18.79
N ARG A 24 2.95 9.89 19.53
CA ARG A 24 2.29 8.61 19.24
C ARG A 24 1.55 8.64 17.91
N THR A 25 0.76 9.69 17.66
CA THR A 25 0.06 9.86 16.38
C THR A 25 1.02 9.94 15.20
N LEU A 26 2.16 10.61 15.37
CA LEU A 26 3.20 10.67 14.33
C LEU A 26 3.81 9.28 14.05
N ALA A 27 4.03 8.46 15.08
CA ALA A 27 4.50 7.08 14.92
C ALA A 27 3.48 6.23 14.15
N GLU A 28 2.19 6.31 14.50
CA GLU A 28 1.10 5.63 13.81
C GLU A 28 1.02 6.03 12.32
N HIS A 29 1.14 7.33 12.03
CA HIS A 29 1.20 7.83 10.65
C HIS A 29 2.45 7.33 9.92
N GLY A 30 3.60 7.24 10.60
CA GLY A 30 4.83 6.68 10.05
C GLY A 30 4.64 5.23 9.59
N GLU A 31 4.05 4.39 10.43
CA GLU A 31 3.71 3.00 10.08
C GLU A 31 2.71 2.91 8.92
N GLN A 32 1.74 3.83 8.86
CA GLN A 32 0.79 3.88 7.75
C GLN A 32 1.47 4.27 6.44
N LEU A 33 2.36 5.26 6.45
CA LEU A 33 3.12 5.66 5.27
C LEU A 33 4.04 4.53 4.78
N GLN A 34 4.66 3.78 5.70
CA GLN A 34 5.44 2.60 5.35
C GLN A 34 4.59 1.56 4.61
N ARG A 35 3.40 1.23 5.16
CA ARG A 35 2.46 0.30 4.51
C ARG A 35 2.01 0.79 3.13
N ILE A 36 1.77 2.09 2.97
CA ILE A 36 1.46 2.68 1.66
C ILE A 36 2.63 2.50 0.69
N GLY A 37 3.86 2.71 1.15
CA GLY A 37 5.07 2.48 0.35
C GLY A 37 5.20 1.04 -0.14
N GLU A 38 4.97 0.06 0.74
CA GLU A 38 4.99 -1.38 0.40
C GLU A 38 3.89 -1.75 -0.61
N GLN A 39 2.69 -1.19 -0.45
CA GLN A 39 1.59 -1.36 -1.39
C GLN A 39 1.91 -0.74 -2.76
N GLN A 40 2.49 0.45 -2.79
CA GLN A 40 2.91 1.11 -4.03
C GLN A 40 4.01 0.32 -4.75
N ALA A 41 5.03 -0.15 -4.03
CA ALA A 41 6.08 -0.98 -4.61
C ALA A 41 5.51 -2.24 -5.25
N THR A 42 4.55 -2.89 -4.59
CA THR A 42 3.85 -4.07 -5.12
C THR A 42 3.03 -3.71 -6.36
N ALA A 43 2.27 -2.61 -6.32
CA ALA A 43 1.45 -2.17 -7.44
C ALA A 43 2.30 -1.83 -8.67
N PHE A 44 3.43 -1.13 -8.50
CA PHE A 44 4.35 -0.84 -9.58
C PHE A 44 5.00 -2.11 -10.15
N GLY A 45 5.41 -3.05 -9.28
CA GLY A 45 5.93 -4.35 -9.74
C GLY A 45 4.90 -5.16 -10.55
N ASN A 46 3.63 -5.08 -10.18
CA ASN A 46 2.54 -5.71 -10.95
C ASN A 46 2.34 -5.02 -12.31
N ILE A 47 2.43 -3.69 -12.37
CA ILE A 47 2.36 -2.92 -13.62
C ILE A 47 3.51 -3.31 -14.55
N ASP A 48 4.73 -3.41 -14.03
CA ASP A 48 5.91 -3.84 -14.82
C ASP A 48 5.75 -5.27 -15.34
N SER A 49 5.21 -6.18 -14.51
CA SER A 49 4.90 -7.56 -14.90
C SER A 49 3.84 -7.60 -16.01
N LEU A 50 2.80 -6.76 -15.91
CA LEU A 50 1.78 -6.59 -16.95
C LEU A 50 2.37 -6.00 -18.24
N ALA A 51 3.23 -5.00 -18.15
CA ALA A 51 3.91 -4.42 -19.30
C ALA A 51 4.77 -5.48 -20.01
N ASN A 52 5.52 -6.28 -19.25
CA ASN A 52 6.29 -7.42 -19.77
C ASN A 52 5.39 -8.50 -20.39
N ALA A 53 4.23 -8.77 -19.79
CA ALA A 53 3.25 -9.73 -20.29
C ALA A 53 2.60 -9.23 -21.60
N VAL A 54 2.28 -7.93 -21.70
CA VAL A 54 1.63 -7.35 -22.88
C VAL A 54 2.62 -7.10 -24.02
N GLY A 55 3.91 -6.84 -23.72
CA GLY A 55 4.94 -6.48 -24.70
C GLY A 55 4.73 -5.10 -25.32
N ALA A 56 5.75 -4.57 -26.00
CA ALA A 56 5.61 -3.31 -26.73
C ALA A 56 4.69 -3.51 -27.96
N PRO A 57 3.90 -2.48 -28.35
CA PRO A 57 3.14 -2.53 -29.59
C PRO A 57 4.08 -2.77 -30.79
N GLY A 58 3.95 -3.92 -31.44
CA GLY A 58 4.78 -4.32 -32.59
C GLY A 58 5.79 -5.45 -32.31
N ASP A 59 6.15 -5.71 -31.05
CA ASP A 59 7.07 -6.78 -30.68
C ASP A 59 6.40 -8.16 -30.61
N ARG A 60 5.09 -8.17 -30.39
CA ARG A 60 4.27 -9.38 -30.33
C ARG A 60 3.01 -9.21 -31.17
N THR A 61 2.66 -10.25 -31.90
CA THR A 61 1.41 -10.36 -32.61
C THR A 61 0.23 -10.26 -31.63
N ILE A 62 -0.94 -9.85 -32.13
CA ILE A 62 -2.17 -9.82 -31.32
C ILE A 62 -2.45 -11.19 -30.68
N THR A 63 -2.16 -12.28 -31.38
CA THR A 63 -2.33 -13.65 -30.88
C THR A 63 -1.46 -13.94 -29.65
N GLU A 64 -0.18 -13.58 -29.69
CA GLU A 64 0.75 -13.78 -28.56
C GLU A 64 0.37 -12.93 -27.34
N ARG A 65 -0.18 -11.73 -27.58
CA ARG A 65 -0.69 -10.86 -26.51
C ARG A 65 -1.95 -11.45 -25.87
N LEU A 66 -2.86 -11.98 -26.68
CA LEU A 66 -4.08 -12.64 -26.19
C LEU A 66 -3.76 -13.93 -25.42
N ASP A 67 -2.83 -14.77 -25.90
CA ASP A 67 -2.36 -15.96 -25.17
C ASP A 67 -1.79 -15.60 -23.79
N THR A 68 -0.99 -14.53 -23.73
CA THR A 68 -0.41 -14.10 -22.45
C THR A 68 -1.48 -13.59 -21.49
N ILE A 69 -2.46 -12.81 -21.99
CA ILE A 69 -3.59 -12.33 -21.19
C ILE A 69 -4.40 -13.52 -20.66
N GLU A 70 -4.69 -14.52 -21.49
CA GLU A 70 -5.42 -15.73 -21.10
C GLU A 70 -4.69 -16.47 -19.96
N ARG A 71 -3.37 -16.66 -20.07
CA ARG A 71 -2.57 -17.33 -19.03
C ARG A 71 -2.56 -16.56 -17.71
N VAL A 72 -2.49 -15.22 -17.77
CA VAL A 72 -2.58 -14.36 -16.58
C VAL A 72 -3.96 -14.48 -15.92
N LEU A 73 -5.04 -14.47 -16.69
CA LEU A 73 -6.40 -14.62 -16.17
C LEU A 73 -6.61 -15.99 -15.54
N PHE A 74 -6.08 -17.07 -16.14
CA PHE A 74 -6.09 -18.41 -15.55
C PHE A 74 -5.35 -18.47 -14.21
N ALA A 75 -4.14 -17.89 -14.13
CA ALA A 75 -3.37 -17.83 -12.90
C ALA A 75 -4.11 -17.04 -11.80
N LEU A 76 -4.73 -15.93 -12.17
CA LEU A 76 -5.53 -15.10 -11.26
C LEU A 76 -6.77 -15.84 -10.75
N ALA A 77 -7.50 -16.56 -11.61
CA ALA A 77 -8.63 -17.39 -11.23
C ALA A 77 -8.21 -18.48 -10.23
N ARG A 78 -7.12 -19.20 -10.54
CA ARG A 78 -6.55 -20.23 -9.65
C ARG A 78 -6.14 -19.66 -8.29
N ALA A 79 -5.54 -18.47 -8.25
CA ALA A 79 -5.16 -17.79 -7.01
C ALA A 79 -6.38 -17.38 -6.16
N GLN A 80 -7.53 -17.14 -6.79
CA GLN A 80 -8.81 -16.86 -6.13
C GLN A 80 -9.59 -18.14 -5.78
N GLY A 81 -9.03 -19.32 -6.02
CA GLY A 81 -9.70 -20.60 -5.78
C GLY A 81 -10.80 -20.92 -6.79
N ILE A 82 -10.87 -20.17 -7.90
CA ILE A 82 -11.80 -20.43 -9.00
C ILE A 82 -11.13 -21.42 -9.95
N ASN A 83 -11.85 -22.46 -10.36
CA ASN A 83 -11.38 -23.38 -11.39
C ASN A 83 -11.67 -22.80 -12.79
N PRO A 84 -10.66 -22.32 -13.53
CA PRO A 84 -10.90 -21.74 -14.86
C PRO A 84 -11.25 -22.80 -15.92
N ASP A 85 -11.08 -24.09 -15.61
CA ASP A 85 -11.42 -25.21 -16.48
C ASP A 85 -12.88 -25.68 -16.28
N GLU A 86 -13.60 -25.09 -15.33
CA GLU A 86 -14.99 -25.43 -15.03
C GLU A 86 -15.93 -24.62 -15.93
N PRO A 87 -16.83 -25.28 -16.70
CA PRO A 87 -17.82 -24.57 -17.50
C PRO A 87 -18.78 -23.81 -16.57
N ALA A 88 -19.12 -22.58 -16.94
CA ALA A 88 -20.05 -21.71 -16.23
C ALA A 88 -21.47 -22.30 -16.12
#